data_AF-S8DQ49-F1
#
_entry.id   AF-S8DQ49-F1
#
_cell.length_a   1.000
_cell.length_b   1.000
_cell.length_c   1.000
_cell.angle_alpha   90.00
_cell.angle_beta   90.00
_cell.angle_gamma   90.00
#
_symmetry.space_group_name_H-M   'P 1'
#
loop_
_entity.id
_entity.type
_entity.pdbx_description
1 polymer ?
#
loop_
_entity_poly.entity_id
_entity_poly.type
_entity_poly.pdbx_seq_one_letter_code
_entity_poly.pdbx_strand_id
1 'polypeptide(L)'
;MTRFIVNISSDPDDGVVQDIARAWPSLQTLRLVRDQPLNTNHPLAVVPTAGVTPNGLANLLRACPHLRELALQLDMRGFELSTQRPWSDSTNSHVRVLEVGTSFIDPATPALHIAAFLTDLFPNLVALKEDGKLLTEKWSEVSQALEAFRVARAQERQRAMSRDVVRDPGPSVGTERPLALTKR
;
A
#
# COMPACT_ATOMS: atom_id res chain seq x y z
N MET A 1 -9.64 3.00 -20.82
CA MET A 1 -9.68 2.70 -19.37
C MET A 1 -10.01 1.23 -19.25
N THR A 2 -9.02 0.39 -18.92
CA THR A 2 -9.21 -1.06 -18.91
C THR A 2 -9.63 -1.48 -17.51
N ARG A 3 -10.93 -1.75 -17.37
CA ARG A 3 -11.54 -2.22 -16.12
C ARG A 3 -11.78 -3.71 -16.25
N PHE A 4 -11.15 -4.51 -15.39
CA PHE A 4 -11.41 -5.92 -15.29
C PHE A 4 -12.03 -6.20 -13.93
N ILE A 5 -13.17 -6.88 -13.94
CA ILE A 5 -13.79 -7.46 -12.75
C ILE A 5 -13.70 -8.95 -12.98
N VAL A 6 -12.87 -9.62 -12.19
CA VAL A 6 -12.68 -11.07 -12.31
C VAL A 6 -13.38 -11.70 -11.11
N ASN A 7 -14.52 -12.31 -11.36
CA ASN A 7 -15.22 -13.08 -10.34
C ASN A 7 -14.56 -14.46 -10.27
N ILE A 8 -13.77 -14.68 -9.23
CA ILE A 8 -13.13 -15.96 -8.97
C ILE A 8 -14.00 -16.82 -8.05
N SER A 9 -14.11 -18.11 -8.35
CA SER A 9 -14.87 -19.08 -7.54
C SER A 9 -14.11 -19.57 -6.31
N SER A 10 -12.78 -19.44 -6.31
CA SER A 10 -11.87 -19.82 -5.22
C SER A 10 -11.30 -18.60 -4.51
N ASP A 11 -10.73 -18.80 -3.32
CA ASP A 11 -9.99 -17.76 -2.61
C ASP A 11 -8.76 -17.36 -3.47
N PRO A 12 -8.49 -16.06 -3.68
CA PRO A 12 -7.30 -15.64 -4.41
C PRO A 12 -6.05 -15.92 -3.56
N ASP A 13 -5.03 -16.47 -4.19
CA ASP A 13 -3.69 -16.59 -3.62
C ASP A 13 -2.67 -15.75 -4.42
N ASP A 14 -1.42 -15.77 -3.99
CA ASP A 14 -0.33 -15.04 -4.64
C ASP A 14 -0.12 -15.49 -6.10
N GLY A 15 -0.36 -16.77 -6.41
CA GLY A 15 -0.19 -17.33 -7.75
C GLY A 15 -1.21 -16.76 -8.74
N VAL A 16 -2.49 -16.78 -8.37
CA VAL A 16 -3.58 -16.20 -9.17
C VAL A 16 -3.34 -14.71 -9.42
N VAL A 17 -2.94 -13.97 -8.38
CA VAL A 17 -2.66 -12.54 -8.52
C VAL A 17 -1.44 -12.29 -9.41
N GLN A 18 -0.40 -13.12 -9.31
CA GLN A 18 0.78 -13.00 -10.15
C GLN A 18 0.46 -13.27 -11.64
N ASP A 19 -0.36 -14.27 -11.93
CA ASP A 19 -0.77 -14.58 -13.30
C ASP A 19 -1.60 -13.44 -13.91
N ILE A 20 -2.54 -12.87 -13.14
CA ILE A 20 -3.29 -11.67 -13.53
C ILE A 20 -2.35 -10.50 -13.81
N ALA A 21 -1.42 -10.24 -12.90
CA ALA A 21 -0.51 -9.10 -13.04
C ALA A 21 0.41 -9.23 -14.28
N ARG A 22 0.84 -10.46 -14.62
CA ARG A 22 1.62 -10.75 -15.83
C ARG A 22 0.80 -10.59 -17.10
N ALA A 23 -0.46 -11.04 -17.11
CA ALA A 23 -1.33 -10.94 -18.27
C ALA A 23 -1.79 -9.50 -18.54
N TRP A 24 -1.93 -8.67 -17.49
CA TRP A 24 -2.44 -7.29 -17.60
C TRP A 24 -1.60 -6.28 -16.81
N PRO A 25 -0.36 -5.97 -17.20
CA PRO A 25 0.50 -5.02 -16.47
C PRO A 25 -0.05 -3.58 -16.42
N SER A 26 -0.97 -3.22 -17.32
CA SER A 26 -1.64 -1.91 -17.33
C SER A 26 -2.97 -1.89 -16.57
N LEU A 27 -3.21 -2.86 -15.69
CA LEU A 27 -4.44 -2.99 -14.91
C LEU A 27 -4.68 -1.76 -14.01
N GLN A 28 -5.89 -1.21 -14.06
CA GLN A 28 -6.29 -0.04 -13.24
C GLN A 28 -7.29 -0.39 -12.14
N THR A 29 -8.10 -1.43 -12.34
CA THR A 29 -9.08 -1.89 -11.36
C THR A 29 -8.91 -3.39 -11.22
N LEU A 30 -8.70 -3.86 -10.00
CA LEU A 30 -8.72 -5.27 -9.65
C LEU A 30 -9.69 -5.48 -8.51
N ARG A 31 -10.65 -6.38 -8.70
CA ARG A 31 -11.54 -6.84 -7.64
C ARG A 31 -11.50 -8.36 -7.60
N LEU A 32 -10.92 -8.92 -6.56
CA LEU A 32 -10.84 -10.35 -6.23
C LEU A 32 -11.29 -10.51 -4.79
N VAL A 33 -12.58 -10.28 -4.57
CA VAL A 33 -13.26 -10.51 -3.29
C VAL A 33 -14.38 -11.51 -3.54
N ARG A 34 -14.63 -12.37 -2.56
CA ARG A 34 -15.74 -13.31 -2.64
C ARG A 34 -17.02 -12.58 -2.27
N ASP A 35 -17.95 -12.45 -3.22
CA ASP A 35 -19.28 -11.85 -3.03
C ASP A 35 -20.22 -12.73 -2.15
N GLN A 36 -19.71 -13.76 -1.45
CA GLN A 36 -20.61 -14.67 -0.76
C GLN A 36 -21.26 -13.96 0.44
N PRO A 37 -22.61 -13.95 0.51
CA PRO A 37 -23.27 -13.63 1.74
C PRO A 37 -22.85 -14.70 2.74
N LEU A 38 -21.98 -14.34 3.70
CA LEU A 38 -21.79 -15.09 4.92
C LEU A 38 -23.20 -15.33 5.48
N ASN A 39 -23.74 -16.52 5.25
CA ASN A 39 -24.99 -16.92 5.87
C ASN A 39 -24.67 -17.02 7.36
N THR A 40 -24.99 -15.95 8.10
CA THR A 40 -24.63 -15.75 9.51
C THR A 40 -25.19 -16.84 10.42
N ASN A 41 -26.05 -17.72 9.89
CA ASN A 41 -26.64 -18.84 10.60
C ASN A 41 -25.88 -20.17 10.42
N HIS A 42 -24.77 -20.20 9.67
CA HIS A 42 -23.95 -21.41 9.59
C HIS A 42 -22.82 -21.33 10.63
N PRO A 43 -22.81 -22.17 11.69
CA PRO A 43 -21.82 -22.14 12.77
C PRO A 43 -20.38 -22.53 12.34
N LEU A 44 -20.19 -22.77 11.04
CA LEU A 44 -18.90 -23.00 10.41
C LEU A 44 -18.63 -21.87 9.42
N ALA A 45 -18.59 -20.62 9.88
CA ALA A 45 -18.02 -19.54 9.08
C ALA A 45 -16.57 -19.92 8.79
N VAL A 46 -16.33 -20.50 7.61
CA VAL A 46 -15.05 -21.06 7.21
C VAL A 46 -14.06 -19.91 7.19
N VAL A 47 -13.08 -19.94 8.09
CA VAL A 47 -11.93 -19.06 8.03
C VAL A 47 -11.33 -19.24 6.63
N PRO A 48 -11.13 -18.16 5.86
CA PRO A 48 -10.55 -18.27 4.54
C PRO A 48 -9.28 -19.08 4.58
N THR A 49 -9.21 -20.09 3.71
CA THR A 49 -8.05 -21.00 3.70
C THR A 49 -6.85 -20.33 3.04
N ALA A 50 -7.11 -19.44 2.09
CA ALA A 50 -6.10 -18.68 1.37
C ALA A 50 -6.49 -17.20 1.28
N GLY A 51 -5.48 -16.40 0.99
CA GLY A 51 -5.57 -14.98 0.73
C GLY A 51 -4.23 -14.52 0.19
N VAL A 52 -4.19 -13.30 -0.32
CA VAL A 52 -2.97 -12.74 -0.88
C VAL A 52 -2.09 -12.27 0.26
N THR A 53 -0.85 -12.75 0.27
CA THR A 53 0.12 -12.42 1.30
C THR A 53 0.64 -10.99 1.11
N PRO A 54 1.28 -10.39 2.13
CA PRO A 54 1.97 -9.11 1.98
C PRO A 54 2.96 -9.07 0.80
N ASN A 55 3.66 -10.18 0.56
CA ASN A 55 4.59 -10.30 -0.56
C ASN A 55 3.85 -10.40 -1.90
N GLY A 56 2.76 -11.17 -1.97
CA GLY A 56 1.90 -11.22 -3.15
C GLY A 56 1.34 -9.84 -3.52
N LEU A 57 0.88 -9.09 -2.52
CA LEU A 57 0.39 -7.73 -2.69
C LEU A 57 1.48 -6.78 -3.22
N ALA A 58 2.68 -6.79 -2.62
CA ALA A 58 3.79 -5.97 -3.11
C ALA A 58 4.18 -6.33 -4.55
N ASN A 59 4.25 -7.63 -4.87
CA ASN A 59 4.54 -8.11 -6.22
C ASN A 59 3.47 -7.66 -7.24
N LEU A 60 2.19 -7.65 -6.86
CA LEU A 60 1.10 -7.10 -7.67
C LEU A 60 1.35 -5.62 -7.98
N LEU A 61 1.69 -4.81 -6.99
CA LEU A 61 1.91 -3.37 -7.19
C LEU A 61 3.11 -3.09 -8.09
N ARG A 62 4.17 -3.89 -7.96
CA ARG A 62 5.35 -3.80 -8.85
C ARG A 62 5.00 -4.09 -10.30
N ALA A 63 4.15 -5.09 -10.54
CA ALA A 63 3.74 -5.48 -11.89
C ALA A 63 2.62 -4.60 -12.46
N CYS A 64 1.75 -4.03 -11.61
CA CYS A 64 0.60 -3.21 -11.99
C CYS A 64 0.66 -1.80 -11.35
N PRO A 65 1.61 -0.93 -11.77
CA PRO A 65 1.83 0.38 -11.13
C PRO A 65 0.68 1.38 -11.34
N HIS A 66 -0.20 1.11 -12.30
CA HIS A 66 -1.34 1.98 -12.65
C HIS A 66 -2.63 1.63 -11.92
N LEU A 67 -2.59 0.68 -10.98
CA LEU A 67 -3.74 0.25 -10.21
C LEU A 67 -4.31 1.43 -9.40
N ARG A 68 -5.62 1.65 -9.47
CA ARG A 68 -6.36 2.76 -8.83
C ARG A 68 -7.44 2.26 -7.87
N GLU A 69 -8.05 1.14 -8.21
CA GLU A 69 -9.08 0.48 -7.42
C GLU A 69 -8.63 -0.95 -7.12
N LEU A 70 -8.60 -1.30 -5.84
CA LEU A 70 -8.19 -2.62 -5.38
C LEU A 70 -9.20 -3.14 -4.35
N ALA A 71 -9.85 -4.24 -4.70
CA ALA A 71 -10.54 -5.11 -3.75
C ALA A 71 -9.84 -6.45 -3.76
N LEU A 72 -9.33 -6.88 -2.61
CA LEU A 72 -8.52 -8.09 -2.51
C LEU A 72 -8.68 -8.73 -1.14
N GLN A 73 -8.81 -10.04 -1.11
CA GLN A 73 -8.70 -10.79 0.12
C GLN A 73 -7.22 -10.97 0.48
N LEU A 74 -6.85 -10.47 1.65
CA LEU A 74 -5.51 -10.49 2.20
C LEU A 74 -5.41 -11.54 3.31
N ASP A 75 -4.27 -12.22 3.33
CA ASP A 75 -3.87 -13.09 4.41
C ASP A 75 -2.76 -12.43 5.22
N MET A 76 -3.09 -11.97 6.43
CA MET A 76 -2.16 -11.30 7.34
C MET A 76 -1.73 -12.22 8.50
N ARG A 77 -1.89 -13.54 8.37
CA ARG A 77 -1.45 -14.51 9.38
C ARG A 77 0.06 -14.48 9.53
N GLY A 78 0.53 -14.40 10.77
CA GLY A 78 1.97 -14.35 11.09
C GLY A 78 2.69 -13.14 10.50
N PHE A 79 1.97 -12.06 10.16
CA PHE A 79 2.60 -10.87 9.63
C PHE A 79 3.41 -10.15 10.72
N GLU A 80 4.71 -10.04 10.50
CA GLU A 80 5.62 -9.29 11.35
C GLU A 80 6.23 -8.12 10.59
N LEU A 81 6.16 -6.92 11.18
CA LEU A 81 6.77 -5.74 10.59
C LEU A 81 8.29 -5.79 10.84
N SER A 82 9.08 -5.90 9.77
CA SER A 82 10.53 -5.77 9.86
C SER A 82 10.97 -4.31 9.94
N THR A 83 12.11 -4.05 10.57
CA THR A 83 12.77 -2.73 10.52
C THR A 83 13.31 -2.41 9.13
N GLN A 84 13.60 -3.43 8.33
CA GLN A 84 13.89 -3.29 6.91
C GLN A 84 12.61 -2.99 6.14
N ARG A 85 12.68 -2.20 5.07
CA ARG A 85 11.57 -1.93 4.15
C ARG A 85 11.73 -2.76 2.87
N PRO A 86 11.44 -4.06 2.89
CA PRO A 86 11.64 -4.94 1.74
C PRO A 86 10.78 -4.54 0.53
N TRP A 87 9.70 -3.78 0.75
CA TRP A 87 8.76 -3.36 -0.30
C TRP A 87 8.90 -1.89 -0.74
N SER A 88 10.06 -1.29 -0.48
CA SER A 88 10.32 0.13 -0.80
C SER A 88 10.19 0.47 -2.29
N ASP A 89 10.35 -0.52 -3.17
CA ASP A 89 10.20 -0.40 -4.61
C ASP A 89 8.75 -0.61 -5.12
N SER A 90 7.84 -1.04 -4.24
CA SER A 90 6.51 -1.55 -4.61
C SER A 90 5.39 -0.61 -4.18
N THR A 91 5.61 0.70 -4.28
CA THR A 91 4.64 1.71 -3.85
C THR A 91 3.64 2.08 -4.94
N ASN A 92 2.40 2.36 -4.55
CA ASN A 92 1.32 2.81 -5.43
C ASN A 92 0.59 4.01 -4.80
N SER A 93 0.78 5.19 -5.40
CA SER A 93 0.14 6.43 -4.94
C SER A 93 -1.27 6.68 -5.50
N HIS A 94 -1.78 5.79 -6.35
CA HIS A 94 -3.06 5.96 -7.03
C HIS A 94 -4.23 5.36 -6.24
N VAL A 95 -4.00 4.23 -5.56
CA VAL A 95 -5.01 3.59 -4.71
C VAL A 95 -5.29 4.45 -3.48
N ARG A 96 -6.56 4.81 -3.30
CA ARG A 96 -7.05 5.60 -2.16
C ARG A 96 -8.00 4.85 -1.24
N VAL A 97 -8.61 3.78 -1.75
CA VAL A 97 -9.53 2.92 -1.00
C VAL A 97 -9.12 1.48 -1.28
N LEU A 98 -8.92 0.71 -0.23
CA LEU A 98 -8.64 -0.71 -0.29
C LEU A 98 -9.82 -1.47 0.30
N GLU A 99 -10.43 -2.32 -0.51
CA GLU A 99 -11.51 -3.19 -0.05
C GLU A 99 -10.92 -4.55 0.33
N VAL A 100 -10.99 -4.88 1.62
CA VAL A 100 -10.34 -6.07 2.20
C VAL A 100 -11.27 -7.28 2.22
N GLY A 101 -12.55 -7.14 1.83
CA GLY A 101 -13.48 -8.27 1.74
C GLY A 101 -13.54 -9.10 3.03
N THR A 102 -13.25 -10.39 2.94
CA THR A 102 -13.16 -11.30 4.10
C THR A 102 -11.72 -11.56 4.54
N SER A 103 -10.84 -10.56 4.43
CA SER A 103 -9.43 -10.69 4.82
C SER A 103 -9.29 -11.06 6.30
N PHE A 104 -8.35 -11.94 6.61
CA PHE A 104 -8.11 -12.38 7.97
C PHE A 104 -6.87 -11.71 8.56
N ILE A 105 -7.00 -11.23 9.80
CA ILE A 105 -5.89 -10.75 10.63
C ILE A 105 -5.80 -11.67 11.85
N ASP A 106 -4.62 -12.24 12.09
CA ASP A 106 -4.38 -13.02 13.30
C ASP A 106 -4.57 -12.11 14.54
N PRO A 107 -5.34 -12.53 15.56
CA PRO A 107 -5.52 -11.75 16.79
C PRO A 107 -4.22 -11.30 17.47
N ALA A 108 -3.13 -12.07 17.32
CA ALA A 108 -1.82 -11.73 17.87
C ALA A 108 -1.06 -10.67 17.04
N THR A 109 -1.46 -10.42 15.79
CA THR A 109 -0.82 -9.45 14.92
C THR A 109 -1.25 -8.03 15.31
N PRO A 110 -0.32 -7.12 15.65
CA PRO A 110 -0.66 -5.75 15.98
C PRO A 110 -1.25 -5.01 14.77
N ALA A 111 -2.44 -4.41 14.92
CA ALA A 111 -3.08 -3.64 13.86
C ALA A 111 -2.18 -2.50 13.33
N LEU A 112 -1.35 -1.91 14.20
CA LEU A 112 -0.38 -0.89 13.84
C LEU A 112 0.65 -1.37 12.80
N HIS A 113 1.08 -2.63 12.87
CA HIS A 113 2.03 -3.20 11.92
C HIS A 113 1.43 -3.25 10.52
N ILE A 114 0.18 -3.72 10.42
CA ILE A 114 -0.56 -3.81 9.16
C ILE A 114 -0.81 -2.39 8.61
N ALA A 115 -1.22 -1.45 9.46
CA ALA A 115 -1.43 -0.06 9.04
C ALA A 115 -0.14 0.58 8.51
N ALA A 116 0.99 0.38 9.19
CA ALA A 116 2.29 0.88 8.74
C ALA A 116 2.66 0.30 7.36
N PHE A 117 2.54 -1.02 7.20
CA PHE A 117 2.75 -1.72 5.94
C PHE A 117 1.87 -1.18 4.81
N LEU A 118 0.56 -1.05 5.05
CA LEU A 118 -0.38 -0.52 4.07
C LEU A 118 -0.07 0.94 3.70
N THR A 119 0.34 1.79 4.64
CA THR A 119 0.75 3.17 4.30
C THR A 119 2.06 3.26 3.53
N ASP A 120 2.96 2.29 3.72
CA ASP A 120 4.21 2.21 2.96
C ASP A 120 3.92 1.82 1.50
N LEU A 121 3.05 0.84 1.28
CA LEU A 121 2.62 0.44 -0.07
C LEU A 121 1.72 1.50 -0.72
N PHE A 122 0.80 2.09 0.03
CA PHE A 122 -0.23 3.00 -0.46
C PHE A 122 -0.17 4.35 0.27
N PRO A 123 0.77 5.24 -0.09
CA PRO A 123 0.99 6.50 0.63
C PRO A 123 -0.19 7.49 0.60
N ASN A 124 -1.19 7.23 -0.24
CA ASN A 124 -2.43 8.01 -0.39
C ASN A 124 -3.69 7.22 0.01
N LEU A 125 -3.55 6.08 0.70
CA LEU A 125 -4.68 5.33 1.22
C LEU A 125 -5.44 6.16 2.26
N VAL A 126 -6.75 6.27 2.07
CA VAL A 126 -7.65 7.07 2.91
C VAL A 126 -8.60 6.19 3.70
N ALA A 127 -9.03 5.05 3.14
CA ALA A 127 -10.03 4.22 3.77
C ALA A 127 -9.84 2.74 3.46
N LEU A 128 -10.22 1.92 4.43
CA LEU A 128 -10.47 0.49 4.26
C LEU A 128 -11.97 0.22 4.20
N LYS A 129 -12.37 -0.79 3.42
CA LYS A 129 -13.76 -1.23 3.34
C LYS A 129 -13.85 -2.75 3.41
N GLU A 130 -14.88 -3.25 4.07
CA GLU A 130 -15.34 -4.63 3.92
C GLU A 130 -16.65 -4.59 3.12
N ASP A 131 -16.84 -5.53 2.19
CA ASP A 131 -17.91 -5.53 1.18
C ASP A 131 -19.31 -5.29 1.77
N GLY A 132 -19.75 -4.03 1.74
CA GLY A 132 -21.05 -3.57 2.28
C GLY A 132 -21.25 -3.78 3.78
N LYS A 133 -20.22 -4.18 4.54
CA LYS A 133 -20.31 -4.54 5.96
C LYS A 133 -19.49 -3.59 6.83
N LEU A 134 -19.85 -3.55 8.11
CA LEU A 134 -18.99 -2.95 9.12
C LEU A 134 -17.69 -3.75 9.18
N LEU A 135 -16.55 -3.04 9.21
CA LEU A 135 -15.25 -3.67 9.40
C LEU A 135 -15.29 -4.57 10.63
N THR A 136 -14.65 -5.73 10.53
CA THR A 136 -14.30 -6.51 11.72
C THR A 136 -13.53 -5.62 12.71
N GLU A 137 -13.58 -5.98 14.00
CA GLU A 137 -12.92 -5.22 15.06
C GLU A 137 -11.45 -4.93 14.75
N LYS A 138 -10.71 -5.94 14.25
CA LYS A 138 -9.31 -5.79 13.87
C LYS A 138 -9.09 -4.87 12.67
N TRP A 139 -9.87 -5.00 11.60
CA TRP A 139 -9.76 -4.09 10.47
C TRP A 139 -10.17 -2.66 10.82
N SER A 140 -11.07 -2.49 11.79
CA SER A 140 -11.39 -1.18 12.37
C SER A 140 -10.19 -0.58 13.12
N GLU A 141 -9.48 -1.35 13.94
CA GLU A 141 -8.23 -0.91 14.58
C GLU A 141 -7.19 -0.48 13.54
N VAL A 142 -7.02 -1.26 12.46
CA VAL A 142 -6.10 -0.92 11.35
C VAL A 142 -6.53 0.40 10.70
N SER A 143 -7.83 0.57 10.43
CA SER A 143 -8.37 1.80 9.84
C SER A 143 -8.14 3.03 10.72
N GLN A 144 -8.22 2.89 12.05
CA GLN A 144 -7.92 3.98 12.97
C GLN A 144 -6.43 4.32 12.97
N ALA A 145 -5.55 3.31 12.97
CA ALA A 145 -4.10 3.51 12.90
C ALA A 145 -3.66 4.14 11.56
N LEU A 146 -4.31 3.78 10.46
CA LEU A 146 -4.06 4.37 9.14
C LEU A 146 -4.22 5.88 9.13
N GLU A 147 -5.22 6.41 9.83
CA GLU A 147 -5.45 7.86 9.89
C GLU A 147 -4.30 8.60 10.58
N ALA A 148 -3.77 8.03 11.67
CA ALA A 148 -2.59 8.57 12.35
C ALA A 148 -1.36 8.56 11.44
N PHE A 149 -1.10 7.45 10.73
CA PHE A 149 0.01 7.37 9.79
C PHE A 149 -0.14 8.32 8.60
N ARG A 150 -1.36 8.53 8.10
CA ARG A 150 -1.62 9.48 7.00
C ARG A 150 -1.16 10.89 7.37
N VAL A 151 -1.47 11.34 8.58
CA VAL A 151 -1.02 12.64 9.11
C VAL A 151 0.50 12.68 9.23
N ALA A 152 1.11 11.65 9.83
CA ALA A 152 2.56 11.57 9.99
C ALA A 152 3.30 11.62 8.63
N ARG A 153 2.84 10.86 7.64
CA ARG A 153 3.42 10.85 6.28
C ARG A 153 3.24 12.17 5.55
N ALA A 154 2.12 12.86 5.75
CA ALA A 154 1.94 14.20 5.18
C ALA A 154 2.97 15.19 5.76
N GLN A 155 3.22 15.14 7.06
CA GLN A 155 4.24 15.96 7.72
C GLN A 155 5.65 15.61 7.27
N GLU A 156 5.99 14.32 7.12
CA GLU A 156 7.29 13.87 6.58
C GLU A 156 7.56 14.46 5.20
N ARG A 157 6.56 14.43 4.30
CA ARG A 157 6.68 15.00 2.95
C ARG A 157 6.88 16.51 2.96
N GLN A 158 6.13 17.22 3.80
CA GLN A 158 6.32 18.67 3.97
C GLN A 158 7.73 19.01 4.46
N ARG A 159 8.23 18.25 5.45
CA ARG A 159 9.60 18.44 5.99
C ARG A 159 10.68 18.12 4.96
N ALA A 160 10.48 17.11 4.12
CA ALA A 160 11.41 16.79 3.03
C ALA A 160 11.52 17.95 2.04
N MET A 161 10.39 18.51 1.61
CA MET A 161 10.35 19.66 0.69
C MET A 161 11.04 20.91 1.27
N SER A 162 10.85 21.22 2.56
CA SER A 162 11.51 22.36 3.21
C SER A 162 13.04 22.23 3.28
N ARG A 163 13.58 21.00 3.35
CA ARG A 163 15.02 20.76 3.46
C ARG A 163 15.75 20.97 2.13
N ASP A 164 15.11 20.66 1.02
CA ASP A 164 15.71 20.78 -0.31
C ASP A 164 15.85 22.25 -0.75
N VAL A 165 14.95 23.13 -0.31
CA VAL A 165 14.98 24.58 -0.64
C VAL A 165 16.14 25.32 0.03
N VAL A 166 16.63 24.85 1.19
CA VAL A 166 17.71 25.53 1.95
C VAL A 166 19.11 25.13 1.45
N ARG A 167 19.21 24.11 0.59
CA ARG A 167 20.48 23.52 0.15
C ARG A 167 21.03 24.04 -1.18
N ASP A 168 20.49 25.14 -1.72
CA ASP A 168 21.08 25.84 -2.86
C ASP A 168 21.94 27.03 -2.38
N PRO A 169 23.22 26.83 -2.02
CA PRO A 169 24.14 27.95 -1.84
C PRO A 169 24.35 28.54 -3.23
N GLY A 170 23.71 29.69 -3.48
CA GLY A 170 23.82 30.42 -4.74
C GLY A 170 25.26 30.56 -5.23
N PRO A 171 25.46 30.74 -6.55
CA PRO A 171 26.78 30.71 -7.17
C PRO A 171 27.74 31.64 -6.42
N SER A 172 28.78 31.03 -5.86
CA SER A 172 29.85 31.74 -5.16
C SER A 172 30.45 32.76 -6.14
N VAL A 173 30.12 34.03 -5.91
CA VAL A 173 30.64 35.16 -6.69
C VAL A 173 32.16 35.11 -6.58
N GLY A 174 32.79 34.77 -7.72
CA GLY A 174 34.23 34.68 -7.85
C GLY A 174 34.90 35.97 -7.40
N THR A 175 35.69 35.88 -6.35
CA THR A 175 36.55 36.96 -5.88
C THR A 175 37.66 37.13 -6.93
N GLU A 176 37.51 38.13 -7.79
CA GLU A 176 38.55 38.53 -8.74
C GLU A 176 39.84 38.88 -8.00
N ARG A 177 40.91 38.13 -8.31
CA ARG A 177 42.27 38.45 -7.86
C ARG A 177 42.84 39.59 -8.69
N PRO A 178 43.34 40.68 -8.10
CA PRO A 178 44.00 41.74 -8.84
C PRO A 178 45.37 41.28 -9.36
N LEU A 179 45.58 41.44 -10.66
CA LEU A 179 46.85 41.23 -11.36
C LEU A 179 47.88 42.29 -10.92
N ALA A 180 48.99 41.83 -10.32
CA ALA A 180 50.12 42.67 -9.98
C ALA A 180 50.93 43.03 -11.24
N LEU A 181 51.00 44.33 -11.53
CA LEU A 181 51.96 44.91 -12.48
C LEU A 181 53.39 44.55 -12.09
N THR A 182 54.12 43.88 -12.99
CA THR A 182 55.58 43.77 -12.91
C THR A 182 56.19 44.68 -13.97
N LYS A 183 56.90 45.72 -13.50
CA LYS A 183 57.80 46.55 -14.31
C LYS A 183 59.14 45.83 -14.47
N ARG A 184 59.64 45.70 -15.70
CA ARG A 184 61.00 46.09 -16.13
C ARG A 184 61.17 45.89 -17.63
#